data_AF-A0A956R1F9-F1
#
_entry.id   AF-A0A956R1F9-F1
#
_cell.length_a   1.000
_cell.length_b   1.000
_cell.length_c   1.000
_cell.angle_alpha   90.00
_cell.angle_beta   90.00
_cell.angle_gamma   90.00
#
_symmetry.space_group_name_H-M   'P 1'
#
loop_
_entity.id
_entity.type
_entity.pdbx_description
1 polymer ?
#
loop_
_entity_poly.entity_id
_entity_poly.type
_entity_poly.pdbx_seq_one_letter_code
_entity_poly.pdbx_strand_id
1 'polypeptide(L)'
;MLELRVPPTLGEMSGRQLHDELVRRIALVEAERKLHGRKPVGMRRVLAEDWGASPTTEAPRRELNPRFAGRCRETRVAALVAFKRWVDAYRSVRGRFLAGERDVEWPVGTYEMCR
;
A
#
# COMPACT_ATOMS: atom_id res chain seq x y z
N MET A 1 -6.82 37.83 6.56
CA MET A 1 -6.62 37.08 5.30
C MET A 1 -6.07 35.71 5.71
N LEU A 2 -6.73 34.61 5.37
CA LEU A 2 -6.25 33.26 5.70
C LEU A 2 -5.12 32.91 4.71
N GLU A 3 -3.92 32.66 5.21
CA GLU A 3 -2.76 32.28 4.41
C GLU A 3 -2.64 30.76 4.33
N LEU A 4 -2.58 30.21 3.11
CA LEU A 4 -2.36 28.78 2.90
C LEU A 4 -0.89 28.44 3.15
N ARG A 5 -0.59 27.83 4.30
CA ARG A 5 0.77 27.38 4.63
C ARG A 5 1.11 26.10 3.87
N VAL A 6 2.19 26.14 3.10
CA VAL A 6 2.67 24.97 2.35
C VAL A 6 3.41 24.02 3.29
N PRO A 7 3.09 22.71 3.31
CA PRO A 7 3.82 21.75 4.12
C PRO A 7 5.27 21.60 3.60
N PRO A 8 6.25 21.31 4.47
CA PRO A 8 7.66 21.18 4.06
C PRO A 8 7.91 20.16 2.96
N THR A 9 7.10 19.10 2.90
CA THR A 9 7.14 18.08 1.83
C THR A 9 6.80 18.62 0.44
N LEU A 10 6.15 19.78 0.36
CA LEU A 10 5.83 20.50 -0.87
C LEU A 10 6.53 21.87 -0.92
N GLY A 11 7.61 22.05 -0.14
CA GLY A 11 8.27 23.35 0.09
C GLY A 11 8.83 24.04 -1.17
N GLU A 12 8.90 23.33 -2.30
CA GLU A 12 9.24 23.89 -3.61
C GLU A 12 8.09 24.72 -4.23
N MET A 13 6.87 24.58 -3.72
CA MET A 13 5.70 25.33 -4.16
C MET A 13 5.40 26.48 -3.19
N SER A 14 4.98 27.63 -3.73
CA SER A 14 4.36 28.70 -2.95
C SER A 14 2.92 28.35 -2.58
N GLY A 15 2.37 29.03 -1.56
CA GLY A 15 0.97 28.85 -1.15
C GLY A 15 -0.02 29.11 -2.29
N ARG A 16 0.28 30.09 -3.16
CA ARG A 16 -0.51 30.35 -4.37
C ARG A 16 -0.43 29.19 -5.37
N GLN A 17 0.77 28.68 -5.65
CA GLN A 17 0.93 27.54 -6.55
C GLN A 17 0.23 26.28 -6.03
N LEU A 18 0.27 26.05 -4.71
CA LEU A 18 -0.47 24.96 -4.09
C LEU A 18 -1.98 25.16 -4.23
N HIS A 19 -2.48 26.37 -4.01
CA HIS A 19 -3.90 26.69 -4.17
C HIS A 19 -4.36 26.45 -5.61
N ASP A 20 -3.65 26.99 -6.59
CA ASP A 20 -4.00 26.86 -8.02
C ASP A 20 -4.00 25.38 -8.45
N GLU A 21 -3.01 24.61 -7.97
CA GLU A 21 -2.94 23.17 -8.23
C GLU A 21 -4.09 22.40 -7.57
N LEU A 22 -4.47 22.76 -6.34
CA LEU A 22 -5.62 22.16 -5.66
C LEU A 22 -6.92 22.45 -6.41
N VAL A 23 -7.16 23.69 -6.79
CA VAL A 23 -8.35 24.09 -7.57
C VAL A 23 -8.41 23.28 -8.87
N ARG A 24 -7.29 23.20 -9.60
CA ARG A 24 -7.19 22.42 -10.84
C ARG A 24 -7.51 20.94 -10.61
N ARG A 25 -6.92 20.31 -9.58
CA ARG A 25 -7.16 18.89 -9.27
C ARG A 25 -8.59 18.61 -8.81
N ILE A 26 -9.15 19.49 -7.98
CA ILE A 26 -10.55 19.37 -7.54
C ILE A 26 -11.47 19.41 -8.75
N ALA A 27 -11.29 20.37 -9.65
CA ALA A 27 -12.10 20.47 -10.87
C ALA A 27 -12.02 19.20 -11.74
N LEU A 28 -10.82 18.61 -11.88
CA LEU A 28 -10.64 17.34 -12.61
C LEU A 28 -11.40 16.18 -11.96
N VAL A 29 -11.27 16.01 -10.64
CA VAL A 29 -11.98 14.95 -9.90
C VAL A 29 -13.49 15.16 -9.93
N GLU A 30 -13.96 16.40 -9.83
CA GLU A 30 -15.39 16.72 -9.92
C GLU A 30 -15.95 16.43 -11.32
N ALA A 31 -15.20 16.75 -12.38
CA ALA A 31 -15.58 16.43 -13.75
C ALA A 31 -15.66 14.91 -13.97
N GLU A 32 -14.67 14.15 -13.51
CA GLU A 32 -14.66 12.68 -13.58
C GLU A 32 -15.87 12.08 -12.82
N ARG A 33 -16.13 12.55 -11.60
CA ARG A 33 -17.29 12.10 -10.81
C ARG A 33 -18.60 12.40 -11.54
N LYS A 34 -18.72 13.58 -12.15
CA LYS A 34 -19.90 13.96 -12.95
C LYS A 34 -20.09 13.05 -14.16
N LEU A 35 -19.02 12.70 -14.88
CA LEU A 35 -19.06 11.75 -16.00
C LEU A 35 -19.58 10.38 -15.56
N HIS A 36 -19.17 9.92 -14.38
CA HIS A 36 -19.64 8.65 -13.80
C HIS A 36 -20.98 8.77 -13.04
N GLY A 37 -21.69 9.90 -13.15
CA GLY A 37 -22.98 10.12 -12.48
C GLY A 37 -22.91 10.17 -10.94
N ARG A 38 -21.70 10.27 -10.37
CA ARG A 38 -21.47 10.33 -8.92
C ARG A 38 -21.58 11.78 -8.46
N LYS A 39 -22.53 12.05 -7.56
CA LYS A 39 -22.70 13.37 -6.96
C LYS A 39 -22.04 13.43 -5.57
N PRO A 40 -21.50 14.59 -5.16
CA PRO A 40 -21.14 14.80 -3.76
C PRO A 40 -22.34 14.54 -2.85
N VAL A 41 -22.09 13.97 -1.68
CA VAL A 41 -23.12 13.63 -0.68
C VAL A 41 -23.89 14.87 -0.20
N GLY A 42 -23.24 16.04 -0.23
CA GLY A 42 -23.82 17.34 0.13
C GLY A 42 -23.68 17.63 1.62
N MET A 43 -23.46 18.90 1.97
CA MET A 43 -23.13 19.32 3.34
C MET A 43 -24.18 18.90 4.37
N ARG A 44 -25.47 19.01 4.02
CA ARG A 44 -26.56 18.61 4.94
C ARG A 44 -26.45 17.16 5.38
N ARG A 45 -26.10 16.26 4.45
CA ARG A 45 -25.95 14.83 4.76
C ARG A 45 -24.69 14.59 5.57
N VAL A 46 -23.56 15.21 5.19
CA VAL A 46 -22.29 15.10 5.93
C VAL A 46 -22.45 15.54 7.39
N LEU A 47 -23.15 16.64 7.65
CA LEU A 47 -23.40 17.13 9.00
C LEU A 47 -24.39 16.27 9.80
N ALA A 48 -25.19 15.46 9.12
CA ALA A 48 -26.15 14.55 9.73
C ALA A 48 -25.58 13.13 9.93
N GLU A 49 -24.39 12.83 9.41
CA GLU A 49 -23.74 11.54 9.64
C GLU A 49 -23.35 11.42 11.11
N ASP A 50 -23.68 10.27 11.71
CA ASP A 50 -23.25 9.94 13.06
C ASP A 50 -21.76 9.58 13.07
N TRP A 51 -21.05 9.97 14.13
CA TRP A 51 -19.62 9.71 14.26
C TRP A 51 -19.29 8.20 14.34
N GLY A 52 -20.25 7.37 14.75
CA GLY A 52 -20.15 5.91 14.79
C GLY A 52 -20.74 5.21 13.57
N ALA A 53 -21.20 5.95 12.55
CA ALA A 53 -21.72 5.35 11.32
C ALA A 53 -20.63 4.57 10.58
N SER A 54 -21.03 3.44 9.99
CA SER A 54 -20.15 2.62 9.15
C SER A 54 -20.83 2.29 7.82
N PRO A 55 -20.07 2.03 6.74
CA PRO A 55 -20.65 1.67 5.45
C PRO A 55 -21.49 0.39 5.58
N THR A 56 -22.71 0.41 5.04
CA THR A 56 -23.59 -0.77 4.98
C THR A 56 -23.25 -1.73 3.83
N THR A 57 -22.18 -1.45 3.09
CA THR A 57 -21.75 -2.24 1.93
C THR A 57 -20.57 -3.13 2.28
N GLU A 58 -20.57 -4.35 1.76
CA GLU A 58 -19.42 -5.25 1.89
C GLU A 58 -18.23 -4.68 1.11
N ALA A 59 -17.07 -4.57 1.78
CA ALA A 59 -15.84 -4.16 1.10
C ALA A 59 -15.47 -5.20 0.01
N PRO A 60 -15.01 -4.76 -1.18
CA PRO A 60 -14.62 -5.68 -2.24
C PRO A 60 -13.51 -6.62 -1.73
N ARG A 61 -13.71 -7.92 -1.93
CA ARG A 61 -12.70 -8.94 -1.59
C ARG A 61 -11.53 -8.80 -2.57
N ARG A 62 -10.30 -8.72 -2.03
CA ARG A 62 -9.06 -8.48 -2.79
C ARG A 62 -8.89 -9.51 -3.93
N GLU A 63 -8.28 -9.08 -5.04
CA GLU A 63 -7.89 -9.96 -6.15
C GLU A 63 -6.66 -10.82 -5.80
N LEU A 64 -6.41 -11.83 -6.63
CA LEU A 64 -5.27 -12.75 -6.48
C LEU A 64 -3.93 -11.97 -6.49
N ASN A 65 -3.12 -12.19 -5.46
CA ASN A 65 -1.75 -11.64 -5.33
C ASN A 65 -0.72 -12.79 -5.38
N PRO A 66 -0.38 -13.32 -6.57
CA PRO A 66 0.55 -14.43 -6.68
C PRO A 66 1.99 -13.97 -6.43
N ARG A 67 2.69 -14.64 -5.50
CA ARG A 67 4.11 -14.41 -5.19
C ARG A 67 5.04 -14.62 -6.40
N PHE A 68 4.66 -15.51 -7.32
CA PHE A 68 5.39 -15.78 -8.56
C PHE A 68 4.45 -15.62 -9.76
N ALA A 69 4.55 -14.48 -10.43
CA ALA A 69 3.79 -14.16 -11.63
C ALA A 69 4.69 -14.34 -12.87
N GLY A 70 4.57 -15.46 -13.57
CA GLY A 70 5.22 -15.70 -14.85
C GLY A 70 4.24 -16.34 -15.83
N ARG A 71 4.32 -16.06 -17.13
CA ARG A 71 3.40 -16.69 -18.12
C ARG A 71 3.72 -18.17 -18.31
N CYS A 72 5.00 -18.53 -18.31
CA CYS A 72 5.49 -19.90 -18.42
C CYS A 72 5.25 -20.68 -17.11
N ARG A 73 4.56 -21.81 -17.22
CA ARG A 73 4.21 -22.66 -16.07
C ARG A 73 5.46 -23.27 -15.46
N GLU A 74 6.38 -23.73 -16.29
CA GLU A 74 7.60 -24.44 -15.93
C GLU A 74 8.49 -23.52 -15.10
N THR A 75 8.68 -22.28 -15.54
CA THR A 75 9.44 -21.26 -14.79
C THR A 75 8.78 -20.94 -13.44
N ARG A 76 7.44 -20.82 -13.39
CA ARG A 76 6.73 -20.60 -12.11
C ARG A 76 6.90 -21.77 -11.15
N VAL A 77 6.80 -23.00 -11.63
CA VAL A 77 6.98 -24.22 -10.82
C VAL A 77 8.42 -24.29 -10.31
N ALA A 78 9.40 -24.04 -11.16
CA ALA A 78 10.80 -23.99 -10.76
C ALA A 78 11.04 -22.93 -9.66
N ALA A 79 10.49 -21.73 -9.82
CA ALA A 79 10.58 -20.67 -8.82
C ALA A 79 9.91 -21.03 -7.49
N LEU A 80 8.73 -21.65 -7.53
CA LEU A 80 8.02 -22.14 -6.33
C LEU A 80 8.83 -23.21 -5.59
N VAL A 81 9.44 -24.16 -6.31
CA VAL A 81 10.28 -25.20 -5.72
C VAL A 81 11.54 -24.60 -5.10
N ALA A 82 12.23 -23.69 -5.80
CA ALA A 82 13.40 -23.00 -5.28
C ALA A 82 13.06 -22.20 -4.02
N PHE A 83 11.94 -21.46 -4.04
CA PHE A 83 11.47 -20.70 -2.89
C PHE A 83 11.14 -21.60 -1.70
N LYS A 84 10.47 -22.74 -1.91
CA LYS A 84 10.17 -23.70 -0.85
C LYS A 84 11.46 -24.22 -0.20
N ARG A 85 12.45 -24.61 -1.02
CA ARG A 85 13.76 -25.07 -0.53
C ARG A 85 14.46 -24.00 0.31
N TRP A 86 14.44 -22.75 -0.14
CA TRP A 86 14.99 -21.63 0.61
C TRP A 86 14.26 -21.40 1.95
N VAL A 87 12.92 -21.43 1.94
CA VAL A 87 12.11 -21.28 3.17
C VAL A 87 12.40 -22.38 4.17
N ASP A 88 12.53 -23.63 3.72
CA ASP A 88 12.82 -24.77 4.60
C ASP A 88 14.22 -24.63 5.23
N ALA A 89 15.22 -24.22 4.44
CA ALA A 89 16.56 -23.92 4.93
C ALA A 89 16.56 -22.76 5.95
N TYR A 90 15.89 -21.66 5.64
CA TYR A 90 15.76 -20.51 6.55
C TYR A 90 15.08 -20.91 7.87
N ARG A 91 14.00 -21.70 7.82
CA ARG A 91 13.29 -22.16 9.01
C ARG A 91 14.15 -23.06 9.89
N SER A 92 14.92 -23.96 9.27
CA SER A 92 15.85 -24.83 10.00
C SER A 92 16.92 -24.02 10.73
N VAL A 93 17.56 -23.07 10.03
CA VAL A 93 18.57 -22.18 10.60
C VAL A 93 17.98 -21.32 11.71
N ARG A 94 16.81 -20.70 11.47
CA ARG A 94 16.12 -19.89 12.48
C ARG A 94 15.74 -20.70 13.72
N GLY A 95 15.35 -21.96 13.55
CA GLY A 95 15.06 -22.86 14.66
C GLY A 95 16.28 -23.05 15.57
N ARG A 96 17.45 -23.35 14.97
CA ARG A 96 18.73 -23.47 15.70
C ARG A 96 19.14 -22.15 16.36
N PHE A 97 19.01 -21.04 15.65
CA PHE A 97 19.28 -19.71 16.18
C PHE A 97 18.44 -19.37 17.42
N LEU A 98 17.14 -19.67 17.36
CA LEU A 98 16.23 -19.47 18.49
C LEU A 98 16.47 -20.45 19.64
N ALA A 99 17.00 -21.64 19.37
CA ALA A 99 17.41 -22.62 20.38
C ALA A 99 18.71 -22.24 21.11
N GLY A 100 19.38 -21.15 20.67
CA GLY A 100 20.57 -20.60 21.34
C GLY A 100 21.87 -20.79 20.58
N GLU A 101 21.87 -21.53 19.46
CA GLU A 101 23.03 -21.62 18.56
C GLU A 101 23.19 -20.29 17.80
N ARG A 102 24.07 -19.40 18.28
CA ARG A 102 24.24 -18.07 17.65
C ARG A 102 25.11 -18.09 16.40
N ASP A 103 26.01 -19.06 16.27
CA ASP A 103 26.91 -19.22 15.13
C ASP A 103 26.31 -20.15 14.07
N VAL A 104 25.17 -19.74 13.49
CA VAL A 104 24.51 -20.48 12.41
C VAL A 104 24.73 -19.80 11.07
N GLU A 105 24.97 -20.60 10.03
CA GLU A 105 25.06 -20.11 8.67
C GLU A 105 23.66 -19.91 8.06
N TRP A 106 23.35 -18.67 7.70
CA TRP A 106 22.07 -18.31 7.09
C TRP A 106 22.10 -18.50 5.57
N PRO A 107 20.98 -18.92 4.95
CA PRO A 107 20.88 -18.97 3.50
C PRO A 107 21.10 -17.58 2.89
N VAL A 108 21.71 -17.55 1.70
CA VAL A 108 21.88 -16.32 0.91
C VAL A 108 20.52 -15.64 0.70
N GLY A 109 20.45 -14.32 0.89
CA GLY A 109 19.22 -13.53 0.78
C GLY A 109 18.46 -13.33 2.10
N THR A 110 19.01 -13.77 3.23
CA THR A 110 18.51 -13.41 4.57
C THR A 110 19.13 -12.10 5.05
N TYR A 111 18.30 -11.12 5.43
CA TYR A 111 18.73 -9.81 5.91
C TYR A 111 19.17 -9.77 7.38
N GLU A 112 19.01 -10.86 8.13
CA GLU A 112 19.41 -10.96 9.56
C GLU A 112 20.95 -10.93 9.76
N MET A 113 21.71 -10.51 8.74
CA MET A 113 23.16 -10.33 8.73
C MET A 113 23.63 -8.88 8.96
N CYS A 114 22.76 -7.90 9.21
CA CYS A 114 23.26 -6.58 9.59
C CYS A 114 23.73 -6.61 11.05
N ARG A 115 24.99 -6.97 11.25
CA ARG A 115 25.77 -6.61 12.43
C ARG A 115 26.49 -5.29 12.19
#